data_AF-A0A098YRJ5-F1
#
_entry.id   AF-A0A098YRJ5-F1
#
_cell.length_a   1.000
_cell.length_b   1.000
_cell.length_c   1.000
_cell.angle_alpha   90.00
_cell.angle_beta   90.00
_cell.angle_gamma   90.00
#
_symmetry.space_group_name_H-M   'P 1'
#
loop_
_entity.id
_entity.type
_entity.pdbx_description
1 polymer ?
#
loop_
_entity_poly.entity_id
_entity_poly.type
_entity_poly.pdbx_seq_one_letter_code
_entity_poly.pdbx_strand_id
1 'polypeptide(L)'
;MNTKLQLFCAIILCFTIKGNAVFAAGHDIGMQEATTKEIKSDPVNVVYDAVTTRSTESGNEIQPTDLAIVKLLLSYKGVGYPKANANSRIALTNIYNAPQNHSKEELEKARQAYLDDTDVEMLEDGKRYTIKFFDYNQKTFLLDYLNGKLSTHEVKPKHLPDESACFTAHVLQNGKIAFKTIDNKWLSYPVMTPAPTWLTNFSVNGVTDELDEYVNGLELQKARTGANAQTKNFLNFFGKFFIKSKRGTHANSYAEVLGYWLLNTKNNTFDGAGDPYYNKELSSLIVIEPVTKTTDIRQSERTLERTSENKIYTLSGQRIFVKKLSDLPRGIYIVNGKKLLVQ
;
A
#
# COMPACT_ATOMS: atom_id res chain seq x y z
N MET A 1 0.68 -0.75 27.70
CA MET A 1 1.17 -2.07 27.24
C MET A 1 0.01 -2.76 26.55
N ASN A 2 0.05 -2.90 25.22
CA ASN A 2 -1.15 -3.18 24.41
C ASN A 2 -1.07 -4.57 23.77
N THR A 3 -1.86 -5.50 24.29
CA THR A 3 -1.90 -6.96 24.02
C THR A 3 -2.32 -7.34 22.59
N LYS A 4 -2.66 -6.36 21.73
CA LYS A 4 -3.00 -6.61 20.31
C LYS A 4 -1.78 -6.67 19.38
N LEU A 5 -0.60 -6.19 19.80
CA LEU A 5 0.64 -6.30 19.03
C LEU A 5 1.23 -7.73 19.08
N GLN A 6 0.94 -8.50 20.14
CA GLN A 6 1.34 -9.90 20.24
C GLN A 6 0.55 -10.83 19.30
N LEU A 7 -0.67 -10.44 18.90
CA LEU A 7 -1.51 -11.26 18.02
C LEU A 7 -0.96 -11.32 16.59
N PHE A 8 -0.26 -10.29 16.11
CA PHE A 8 0.36 -10.28 14.79
C PHE A 8 1.70 -11.03 14.73
N CYS A 9 2.49 -10.99 15.82
CA CYS A 9 3.67 -11.85 15.96
C CYS A 9 3.27 -13.33 16.10
N ALA A 10 2.14 -13.63 16.76
CA ALA A 10 1.63 -14.99 16.91
C ALA A 10 1.12 -15.58 15.57
N ILE A 11 0.53 -14.80 14.67
CA ILE A 11 0.07 -15.31 13.36
C ILE A 11 1.26 -15.77 12.51
N ILE A 12 2.38 -15.04 12.53
CA ILE A 12 3.61 -15.45 11.81
C ILE A 12 4.23 -16.69 12.46
N LEU A 13 4.16 -16.82 13.80
CA LEU A 13 4.62 -18.02 14.53
C LEU A 13 3.68 -19.24 14.35
N CYS A 14 2.38 -19.05 14.12
CA CYS A 14 1.43 -20.14 13.92
C CYS A 14 1.52 -20.77 12.52
N PHE A 15 1.98 -20.03 11.51
CA PHE A 15 2.24 -20.60 10.18
C PHE A 15 3.51 -21.46 10.11
N THR A 16 4.45 -21.32 11.07
CA THR A 16 5.66 -22.14 11.13
C THR A 16 5.48 -23.45 11.92
N ILE A 17 4.47 -23.58 12.77
CA ILE A 17 4.23 -24.80 13.57
C ILE A 17 3.37 -25.83 12.83
N LYS A 18 2.49 -25.42 11.88
CA LYS A 18 1.64 -26.35 11.11
C LYS A 18 2.38 -27.22 10.09
N GLY A 19 3.70 -27.06 9.93
CA GLY A 19 4.55 -27.89 9.04
C GLY A 19 5.27 -29.05 9.72
N ASN A 20 5.33 -29.11 11.06
CA ASN A 20 6.13 -30.11 11.79
C ASN A 20 5.32 -31.03 12.72
N ALA A 21 3.99 -31.05 12.59
CA ALA A 21 3.12 -31.97 13.35
C ALA A 21 2.53 -33.07 12.44
N VAL A 22 3.40 -33.80 11.76
CA VAL A 22 3.08 -35.13 11.21
C VAL A 22 4.26 -36.05 11.57
N PHE A 23 4.47 -36.30 12.86
CA PHE A 23 5.16 -37.48 13.40
C PHE A 23 5.10 -37.40 14.93
N ALA A 24 4.05 -38.00 15.50
CA ALA A 24 3.99 -38.60 16.84
C ALA A 24 2.51 -38.74 17.22
N ALA A 25 1.90 -39.81 16.72
CA ALA A 25 0.70 -40.35 17.32
C ALA A 25 1.10 -41.20 18.53
N GLY A 26 0.38 -41.08 19.65
CA GLY A 26 0.34 -42.09 20.70
C GLY A 26 0.33 -41.54 22.12
N HIS A 27 -0.85 -41.60 22.76
CA HIS A 27 -1.15 -41.88 24.18
C HIS A 27 -0.39 -41.14 25.29
N ASP A 28 -0.94 -40.81 26.46
CA ASP A 28 -2.28 -40.62 27.02
C ASP A 28 -1.98 -40.06 28.43
N ILE A 29 -2.84 -39.18 28.93
CA ILE A 29 -3.15 -38.92 30.37
C ILE A 29 -2.03 -38.45 31.32
N GLY A 30 -2.32 -37.33 32.00
CA GLY A 30 -1.99 -37.20 33.44
C GLY A 30 -1.36 -35.86 33.86
N MET A 31 -2.21 -34.93 34.30
CA MET A 31 -1.77 -33.78 35.11
C MET A 31 -1.16 -34.24 36.43
N GLN A 32 0.01 -33.71 36.80
CA GLN A 32 0.37 -33.54 38.21
C GLN A 32 1.36 -32.40 38.43
N GLU A 33 1.16 -31.73 39.56
CA GLU A 33 1.72 -30.45 39.98
C GLU A 33 3.24 -30.46 40.18
N ALA A 34 3.82 -29.28 39.96
CA ALA A 34 5.22 -28.99 40.24
C ALA A 34 5.54 -29.17 41.73
N THR A 35 6.58 -29.94 42.02
CA THR A 35 7.34 -29.81 43.27
C THR A 35 8.82 -29.63 42.93
N THR A 36 9.29 -28.41 43.18
CA THR A 36 10.69 -28.03 43.13
C THR A 36 11.46 -28.81 44.19
N LYS A 37 12.42 -29.64 43.77
CA LYS A 37 13.51 -30.10 44.64
C LYS A 37 14.83 -29.71 44.00
N GLU A 38 15.53 -28.77 44.63
CA GLU A 38 16.98 -28.61 44.45
C GLU A 38 17.65 -29.93 44.86
N ILE A 39 18.46 -30.50 43.98
CA ILE A 39 19.46 -31.50 44.35
C ILE A 39 20.80 -30.94 43.92
N LYS A 40 21.59 -30.54 44.92
CA LYS A 40 23.01 -30.20 44.77
C LYS A 40 23.80 -31.49 44.51
N SER A 41 24.78 -31.32 43.63
CA SER A 41 25.73 -32.28 43.04
C SER A 41 26.32 -33.32 43.99
N ASP A 42 26.56 -34.52 43.45
CA ASP A 42 27.65 -35.39 43.92
C ASP A 42 28.48 -35.89 42.70
N PRO A 43 29.83 -35.97 42.80
CA PRO A 43 30.72 -36.05 41.64
C PRO A 43 31.46 -37.40 41.58
N VAL A 44 31.04 -38.37 40.76
CA VAL A 44 31.94 -39.45 40.31
C VAL A 44 31.55 -39.94 38.90
N ASN A 45 32.53 -39.87 38.00
CA ASN A 45 32.58 -40.38 36.63
C ASN A 45 31.84 -41.71 36.37
N VAL A 46 30.98 -41.71 35.35
CA VAL A 46 30.97 -42.78 34.34
C VAL A 46 30.96 -42.15 32.95
N VAL A 47 32.01 -42.48 32.21
CA VAL A 47 32.35 -42.08 30.86
C VAL A 47 31.16 -42.29 29.91
N TYR A 48 30.72 -41.21 29.27
CA TYR A 48 30.10 -41.25 27.95
C TYR A 48 30.80 -40.24 27.05
N ASP A 49 31.16 -40.75 25.88
CA ASP A 49 31.96 -40.17 24.81
C ASP A 49 31.84 -38.64 24.67
N ALA A 50 32.98 -37.98 24.81
CA ALA A 50 33.17 -36.60 24.41
C ALA A 50 33.25 -36.48 22.89
N VAL A 51 32.14 -36.78 22.20
CA VAL A 51 31.87 -36.29 20.84
C VAL A 51 30.40 -35.85 20.77
N THR A 52 29.96 -35.06 21.74
CA THR A 52 28.97 -34.04 21.38
C THR A 52 29.78 -32.91 20.80
N THR A 53 29.87 -32.88 19.46
CA THR A 53 30.07 -31.63 18.75
C THR A 53 29.15 -30.62 19.42
N ARG A 54 29.72 -29.70 20.22
CA ARG A 54 29.08 -28.41 20.42
C ARG A 54 28.82 -27.95 18.99
N SER A 55 27.56 -27.96 18.55
CA SER A 55 27.17 -27.19 17.38
C SER A 55 27.55 -25.76 17.73
N THR A 56 28.74 -25.37 17.31
CA THR A 56 29.04 -24.01 16.91
C THR A 56 28.22 -23.75 15.66
N GLU A 57 26.89 -23.83 15.76
CA GLU A 57 26.02 -23.23 14.75
C GLU A 57 26.25 -21.73 14.90
N SER A 58 27.17 -21.27 14.08
CA SER A 58 27.69 -19.92 14.12
C SER A 58 26.50 -18.96 14.05
N GLY A 59 26.46 -17.95 14.92
CA GLY A 59 25.49 -16.85 14.81
C GLY A 59 25.57 -16.06 13.48
N ASN A 60 26.44 -16.49 12.55
CA ASN A 60 26.67 -15.94 11.23
C ASN A 60 25.91 -16.66 10.11
N GLU A 61 25.31 -17.84 10.35
CA GLU A 61 24.56 -18.55 9.30
C GLU A 61 23.16 -17.96 9.11
N ILE A 62 22.75 -17.79 7.84
CA ILE A 62 21.44 -17.28 7.46
C ILE A 62 20.37 -18.32 7.78
N GLN A 63 19.42 -17.96 8.64
CA GLN A 63 18.38 -18.88 9.09
C GLN A 63 17.18 -18.89 8.14
N PRO A 64 16.39 -19.98 8.08
CA PRO A 64 15.16 -20.04 7.28
C PRO A 64 14.17 -18.90 7.56
N THR A 65 14.11 -18.40 8.80
CA THR A 65 13.28 -17.25 9.20
C THR A 65 13.76 -15.94 8.58
N ASP A 66 15.07 -15.76 8.41
CA ASP A 66 15.65 -14.59 7.76
C ASP A 66 15.24 -14.58 6.27
N LEU A 67 15.26 -15.75 5.63
CA LEU A 67 14.84 -15.94 4.24
C LEU A 67 13.33 -15.75 4.03
N ALA A 68 12.49 -16.03 5.03
CA ALA A 68 11.05 -15.77 4.94
C ALA A 68 10.75 -14.27 4.79
N ILE A 69 11.47 -13.42 5.53
CA ILE A 69 11.35 -11.96 5.42
C ILE A 69 11.84 -11.49 4.03
N VAL A 70 12.94 -12.04 3.56
CA VAL A 70 13.51 -11.70 2.24
C VAL A 70 12.54 -12.10 1.12
N LYS A 71 11.94 -13.28 1.20
CA LYS A 71 10.91 -13.75 0.26
C LYS A 71 9.72 -12.78 0.22
N LEU A 72 9.25 -12.33 1.38
CA LEU A 72 8.18 -11.34 1.48
C LEU A 72 8.59 -10.02 0.82
N LEU A 73 9.78 -9.50 1.12
CA LEU A 73 10.30 -8.26 0.53
C LEU A 73 10.38 -8.33 -0.99
N LEU A 74 10.99 -9.39 -1.52
CA LEU A 74 11.17 -9.60 -2.96
C LEU A 74 9.84 -9.84 -3.69
N SER A 75 8.78 -10.23 -2.98
CA SER A 75 7.44 -10.39 -3.57
C SER A 75 6.77 -9.07 -3.95
N TYR A 76 7.15 -7.96 -3.31
CA TYR A 76 6.61 -6.64 -3.63
C TYR A 76 7.17 -6.10 -4.95
N LYS A 77 6.27 -5.58 -5.80
CA LYS A 77 6.54 -5.11 -7.16
C LYS A 77 5.59 -3.97 -7.49
N GLY A 78 5.92 -3.19 -8.52
CA GLY A 78 5.12 -2.05 -8.93
C GLY A 78 5.59 -0.74 -8.32
N VAL A 79 4.83 0.31 -8.59
CA VAL A 79 5.07 1.68 -8.15
C VAL A 79 5.45 1.76 -6.66
N GLY A 80 6.57 2.44 -6.38
CA GLY A 80 7.11 2.64 -5.03
C GLY A 80 8.07 1.55 -4.52
N TYR A 81 8.17 0.42 -5.21
CA TYR A 81 9.12 -0.65 -4.87
C TYR A 81 10.36 -0.60 -5.76
N PRO A 82 11.52 -1.11 -5.29
CA PRO A 82 12.74 -1.16 -6.12
C PRO A 82 12.50 -1.88 -7.45
N LYS A 83 12.98 -1.29 -8.55
CA LYS A 83 12.80 -1.82 -9.90
C LYS A 83 13.32 -3.26 -10.01
N ALA A 84 12.83 -4.00 -11.00
CA ALA A 84 13.25 -5.38 -11.24
C ALA A 84 14.76 -5.51 -11.46
N ASN A 85 15.38 -4.50 -12.09
CA ASN A 85 16.80 -4.40 -12.38
C ASN A 85 17.59 -3.52 -11.39
N ALA A 86 16.97 -3.07 -10.28
CA ALA A 86 17.67 -2.30 -9.27
C ALA A 86 18.76 -3.15 -8.61
N ASN A 87 19.95 -2.57 -8.42
CA ASN A 87 21.11 -3.30 -7.89
C ASN A 87 20.83 -3.90 -6.50
N SER A 88 20.09 -3.19 -5.64
CA SER A 88 19.73 -3.72 -4.31
C SER A 88 18.84 -4.96 -4.40
N ARG A 89 17.92 -5.00 -5.38
CA ARG A 89 17.02 -6.13 -5.61
C ARG A 89 17.79 -7.35 -6.09
N ILE A 90 18.69 -7.14 -7.04
CA ILE A 90 19.56 -8.18 -7.59
C ILE A 90 20.44 -8.76 -6.47
N ALA A 91 21.08 -7.90 -5.68
CA ALA A 91 21.92 -8.32 -4.55
C ALA A 91 21.13 -9.16 -3.52
N LEU A 92 19.95 -8.67 -3.11
CA LEU A 92 19.10 -9.38 -2.15
C LEU A 92 18.57 -10.72 -2.72
N THR A 93 18.27 -10.77 -4.02
CA THR A 93 17.85 -12.00 -4.72
C THR A 93 18.98 -13.03 -4.78
N ASN A 94 20.22 -12.60 -5.02
CA ASN A 94 21.38 -13.49 -5.05
C ASN A 94 21.60 -14.17 -3.69
N ILE A 95 21.52 -13.39 -2.60
CA ILE A 95 21.63 -13.93 -1.24
C ILE A 95 20.47 -14.89 -0.95
N TYR A 96 19.25 -14.57 -1.36
CA TYR A 96 18.09 -15.44 -1.18
C TYR A 96 18.24 -16.80 -1.88
N ASN A 97 18.81 -16.81 -3.10
CA ASN A 97 18.94 -18.01 -3.92
C ASN A 97 20.13 -18.90 -3.50
N ALA A 98 21.18 -18.31 -2.90
CA ALA A 98 22.39 -19.03 -2.50
C ALA A 98 22.85 -18.64 -1.08
N PRO A 99 22.00 -18.81 -0.03
CA PRO A 99 22.27 -18.30 1.31
C PRO A 99 23.53 -18.87 1.96
N GLN A 100 23.94 -20.08 1.58
CA GLN A 100 25.14 -20.75 2.09
C GLN A 100 26.45 -20.07 1.65
N ASN A 101 26.40 -19.22 0.61
CA ASN A 101 27.55 -18.47 0.12
C ASN A 101 27.68 -17.08 0.76
N HIS A 102 26.81 -16.75 1.73
CA HIS A 102 26.70 -15.42 2.30
C HIS A 102 26.58 -15.47 3.82
N SER A 103 27.07 -14.42 4.46
CA SER A 103 26.94 -14.20 5.89
C SER A 103 25.64 -13.48 6.25
N LYS A 104 25.23 -13.61 7.50
CA LYS A 104 24.13 -12.82 8.07
C LYS A 104 24.36 -11.31 7.98
N GLU A 105 25.59 -10.84 8.12
CA GLU A 105 25.92 -9.42 7.99
C GLU A 105 25.69 -8.89 6.56
N GLU A 106 26.08 -9.66 5.55
CA GLU A 106 25.81 -9.32 4.15
C GLU A 106 24.31 -9.28 3.85
N LEU A 107 23.56 -10.22 4.43
CA LEU A 107 22.10 -10.22 4.32
C LEU A 107 21.47 -8.96 4.92
N GLU A 108 21.85 -8.55 6.13
CA GLU A 108 21.30 -7.34 6.75
C GLU A 108 21.67 -6.08 5.97
N LYS A 109 22.91 -5.98 5.47
CA LYS A 109 23.34 -4.86 4.60
C LYS A 109 22.52 -4.82 3.31
N ALA A 110 22.34 -5.96 2.63
CA ALA A 110 21.54 -6.03 1.40
C ALA A 110 20.07 -5.71 1.66
N ARG A 111 19.50 -6.18 2.77
CA ARG A 111 18.13 -5.84 3.18
C ARG A 111 17.98 -4.34 3.41
N GLN A 112 18.90 -3.71 4.14
CA GLN A 112 18.84 -2.27 4.38
C GLN A 112 18.98 -1.49 3.07
N ALA A 113 19.93 -1.86 2.20
CA ALA A 113 20.08 -1.24 0.88
C ALA A 113 18.79 -1.37 0.03
N TYR A 114 18.12 -2.53 0.08
CA TYR A 114 16.85 -2.74 -0.61
C TYR A 114 15.71 -1.89 -0.05
N LEU A 115 15.64 -1.77 1.27
CA LEU A 115 14.64 -0.93 1.93
C LEU A 115 14.86 0.56 1.67
N ASP A 116 16.10 1.00 1.49
CA ASP A 116 16.46 2.39 1.27
C ASP A 116 16.54 2.79 -0.21
N ASP A 117 16.52 1.82 -1.13
CA ASP A 117 16.72 2.05 -2.58
C ASP A 117 15.78 3.14 -3.15
N THR A 118 16.36 4.13 -3.81
CA THR A 118 15.66 5.24 -4.45
C THR A 118 15.34 4.97 -5.92
N ASP A 119 15.93 3.95 -6.54
CA ASP A 119 15.62 3.47 -7.89
C ASP A 119 14.36 2.59 -7.86
N VAL A 120 13.24 3.23 -7.53
CA VAL A 120 11.93 2.59 -7.45
C VAL A 120 11.15 2.75 -8.75
N GLU A 121 10.22 1.84 -8.98
CA GLU A 121 9.26 1.99 -10.07
C GLU A 121 8.41 3.25 -9.82
N MET A 122 8.37 4.13 -10.83
CA MET A 122 7.61 5.37 -10.80
C MET A 122 6.39 5.25 -11.71
N LEU A 123 5.49 6.22 -11.60
CA LEU A 123 4.30 6.27 -12.45
C LEU A 123 4.69 6.49 -13.92
N GLU A 124 3.85 5.99 -14.81
CA GLU A 124 3.98 6.17 -16.25
C GLU A 124 3.00 7.24 -16.74
N ASP A 125 3.49 8.08 -17.65
CA ASP A 125 2.68 9.13 -18.28
C ASP A 125 1.47 8.53 -19.02
N GLY A 126 0.31 9.15 -18.83
CA GLY A 126 -0.95 8.73 -19.45
C GLY A 126 -1.61 7.49 -18.81
N LYS A 127 -0.97 6.81 -17.84
CA LYS A 127 -1.60 5.70 -17.12
C LYS A 127 -2.48 6.18 -15.98
N ARG A 128 -3.47 5.36 -15.62
CA ARG A 128 -4.45 5.65 -14.56
C ARG A 128 -4.06 4.98 -13.26
N TYR A 129 -4.23 5.71 -12.15
CA TYR A 129 -3.86 5.29 -10.81
C TYR A 129 -4.94 5.64 -9.78
N THR A 130 -4.98 4.86 -8.71
CA THR A 130 -5.66 5.22 -7.46
C THR A 130 -4.65 5.77 -6.47
N ILE A 131 -5.09 6.68 -5.60
CA ILE A 131 -4.27 7.25 -4.52
C ILE A 131 -4.94 6.88 -3.20
N LYS A 132 -4.20 6.25 -2.28
CA LYS A 132 -4.75 5.67 -1.05
C LYS A 132 -3.93 6.08 0.16
N PHE A 133 -4.58 6.65 1.17
CA PHE A 133 -3.98 6.88 2.48
C PHE A 133 -4.11 5.64 3.36
N PHE A 134 -3.11 5.38 4.20
CA PHE A 134 -3.14 4.29 5.19
C PHE A 134 -3.04 4.83 6.60
N ASP A 135 -3.99 4.51 7.47
CA ASP A 135 -3.90 4.88 8.89
C ASP A 135 -2.89 4.01 9.65
N TYR A 136 -2.69 4.35 10.93
CA TYR A 136 -1.81 3.61 11.83
C TYR A 136 -2.16 2.11 11.95
N ASN A 137 -3.45 1.77 11.82
CA ASN A 137 -3.97 0.41 11.91
C ASN A 137 -4.06 -0.28 10.54
N GLN A 138 -3.48 0.32 9.49
CA GLN A 138 -3.52 -0.16 8.11
C GLN A 138 -4.92 -0.20 7.46
N LYS A 139 -5.86 0.59 7.97
CA LYS A 139 -7.09 0.93 7.25
C LYS A 139 -6.76 1.79 6.04
N THR A 140 -7.48 1.57 4.96
CA THR A 140 -7.26 2.25 3.67
C THR A 140 -8.34 3.30 3.44
N PHE A 141 -7.90 4.51 3.09
CA PHE A 141 -8.78 5.61 2.68
C PHE A 141 -8.46 5.96 1.23
N LEU A 142 -9.41 5.69 0.34
CA LEU A 142 -9.26 5.97 -1.10
C LEU A 142 -9.54 7.45 -1.36
N LEU A 143 -8.69 8.10 -2.15
CA LEU A 143 -8.90 9.46 -2.63
C LEU A 143 -9.92 9.45 -3.77
N ASP A 144 -10.90 10.33 -3.66
CA ASP A 144 -11.96 10.55 -4.65
C ASP A 144 -12.03 12.00 -5.08
N TYR A 145 -12.50 12.18 -6.31
CA TYR A 145 -12.99 13.44 -6.82
C TYR A 145 -14.50 13.36 -7.07
N LEU A 146 -15.29 13.93 -6.15
CA LEU A 146 -16.74 13.88 -6.20
C LEU A 146 -17.32 15.29 -5.99
N ASN A 147 -18.35 15.62 -6.77
CA ASN A 147 -19.07 16.90 -6.68
C ASN A 147 -18.14 18.13 -6.75
N GLY A 148 -17.12 18.08 -7.62
CA GLY A 148 -16.20 19.20 -7.80
C GLY A 148 -15.07 19.28 -6.77
N LYS A 149 -14.92 18.29 -5.88
CA LYS A 149 -14.01 18.37 -4.72
C LYS A 149 -13.30 17.06 -4.41
N LEU A 150 -12.05 17.18 -3.94
CA LEU A 150 -11.33 16.07 -3.35
C LEU A 150 -11.86 15.71 -1.97
N SER A 151 -12.08 14.42 -1.80
CA SER A 151 -12.44 13.79 -0.54
C SER A 151 -11.77 12.43 -0.44
N THR A 152 -11.95 11.77 0.70
CA THR A 152 -11.53 10.39 0.90
C THR A 152 -12.68 9.58 1.48
N HIS A 153 -12.66 8.27 1.32
CA HIS A 153 -13.55 7.37 2.05
C HIS A 153 -12.83 6.05 2.43
N GLU A 154 -13.24 5.43 3.54
CA GLU A 154 -12.67 4.16 3.98
C GLU A 154 -13.10 3.02 3.05
N VAL A 155 -12.13 2.22 2.60
CA VAL A 155 -12.36 1.06 1.74
C VAL A 155 -11.80 -0.21 2.36
N LYS A 156 -12.42 -1.35 2.01
CA LYS A 156 -11.91 -2.67 2.39
C LYS A 156 -10.85 -3.16 1.40
N PRO A 157 -9.97 -4.09 1.80
CA PRO A 157 -9.06 -4.74 0.88
C PRO A 157 -9.79 -5.31 -0.34
N LYS A 158 -9.19 -5.17 -1.53
CA LYS A 158 -9.73 -5.62 -2.83
C LYS A 158 -10.99 -4.86 -3.30
N HIS A 159 -11.35 -3.74 -2.66
CA HIS A 159 -12.35 -2.83 -3.21
C HIS A 159 -11.89 -2.33 -4.59
N LEU A 160 -12.77 -2.41 -5.58
CA LEU A 160 -12.53 -1.85 -6.91
C LEU A 160 -12.84 -0.36 -6.87
N PRO A 161 -11.98 0.51 -7.41
CA PRO A 161 -12.23 1.94 -7.43
C PRO A 161 -13.36 2.30 -8.40
N ASP A 162 -14.14 3.30 -8.02
CA ASP A 162 -15.02 4.02 -8.94
C ASP A 162 -14.19 4.94 -9.86
N GLU A 163 -14.77 5.39 -10.97
CA GLU A 163 -14.08 6.29 -11.92
C GLU A 163 -13.67 7.63 -11.28
N SER A 164 -14.39 8.08 -10.25
CA SER A 164 -14.06 9.26 -9.44
C SER A 164 -12.75 9.13 -8.65
N ALA A 165 -12.31 7.90 -8.36
CA ALA A 165 -11.08 7.60 -7.63
C ALA A 165 -9.89 7.29 -8.55
N CYS A 166 -10.06 7.46 -9.87
CA CYS A 166 -9.09 7.06 -10.87
C CYS A 166 -8.52 8.28 -11.59
N PHE A 167 -7.23 8.53 -11.38
CA PHE A 167 -6.54 9.72 -11.88
C PHE A 167 -5.51 9.36 -12.95
N THR A 168 -5.47 10.11 -14.03
CA THR A 168 -4.46 9.96 -15.08
C THR A 168 -3.19 10.68 -14.66
N ALA A 169 -2.07 9.96 -14.56
CA ALA A 169 -0.79 10.54 -14.22
C ALA A 169 -0.16 11.21 -15.44
N HIS A 170 0.48 12.35 -15.20
CA HIS A 170 1.29 13.08 -16.16
C HIS A 170 2.67 13.33 -15.56
N VAL A 171 3.72 12.86 -16.23
CA VAL A 171 5.10 13.02 -15.77
C VAL A 171 5.66 14.33 -16.34
N LEU A 172 5.92 15.29 -15.46
CA LEU A 172 6.42 16.61 -15.85
C LEU A 172 7.93 16.56 -16.16
N GLN A 173 8.43 17.55 -16.89
CA GLN A 173 9.85 17.61 -17.29
C GLN A 173 10.81 17.65 -16.09
N ASN A 174 10.36 18.21 -14.97
CA ASN A 174 11.13 18.29 -13.72
C ASN A 174 11.05 17.01 -12.86
N GLY A 175 10.40 15.95 -13.35
CA GLY A 175 10.22 14.68 -12.66
C GLY A 175 9.08 14.65 -11.63
N LYS A 176 8.39 15.78 -11.38
CA LYS A 176 7.16 15.81 -10.59
C LYS A 176 6.02 15.16 -11.37
N ILE A 177 4.97 14.79 -10.65
CA ILE A 177 3.78 14.17 -11.22
C ILE A 177 2.60 15.12 -11.09
N ALA A 178 1.88 15.36 -12.18
CA ALA A 178 0.56 15.95 -12.13
C ALA A 178 -0.49 14.84 -12.31
N PHE A 179 -1.66 14.98 -11.69
CA PHE A 179 -2.76 14.04 -11.86
C PHE A 179 -3.97 14.74 -12.41
N LYS A 180 -4.63 14.11 -13.38
CA LYS A 180 -5.85 14.60 -14.01
C LYS A 180 -7.04 13.75 -13.61
N THR A 181 -8.12 14.39 -13.19
CA THR A 181 -9.41 13.76 -12.89
C THR A 181 -10.13 13.36 -14.18
N ILE A 182 -11.21 12.58 -14.04
CA ILE A 182 -12.05 12.14 -15.17
C ILE A 182 -12.73 13.31 -15.91
N ASP A 183 -13.00 14.42 -15.20
CA ASP A 183 -13.58 15.65 -15.74
C ASP A 183 -12.53 16.71 -16.11
N ASN A 184 -11.28 16.27 -16.30
CA ASN A 184 -10.16 17.07 -16.79
C ASN A 184 -9.65 18.17 -15.85
N LYS A 185 -9.92 18.08 -14.55
CA LYS A 185 -9.31 18.93 -13.53
C LYS A 185 -7.96 18.39 -13.10
N TRP A 186 -7.10 19.27 -12.60
CA TRP A 186 -5.77 18.91 -12.15
C TRP A 186 -5.71 18.87 -10.63
N LEU A 187 -5.22 17.77 -10.07
CA LEU A 187 -5.05 17.65 -8.63
C LEU A 187 -4.05 18.69 -8.11
N SER A 188 -4.31 19.17 -6.92
CA SER A 188 -3.45 20.09 -6.17
C SER A 188 -3.59 19.79 -4.68
N TYR A 189 -2.92 20.56 -3.83
CA TYR A 189 -2.95 20.32 -2.39
C TYR A 189 -4.41 20.29 -1.85
N PRO A 190 -4.82 19.22 -1.15
CA PRO A 190 -6.17 19.14 -0.60
C PRO A 190 -6.24 19.95 0.72
N VAL A 191 -6.61 21.22 0.59
CA VAL A 191 -6.61 22.17 1.72
C VAL A 191 -7.71 21.86 2.73
N MET A 192 -7.35 21.87 4.03
CA MET A 192 -8.34 21.89 5.12
C MET A 192 -9.22 23.14 5.02
N THR A 193 -10.53 22.96 4.90
CA THR A 193 -11.52 24.06 4.81
C THR A 193 -12.32 24.21 6.11
N PRO A 194 -12.53 25.44 6.64
CA PRO A 194 -12.05 26.71 6.10
C PRO A 194 -10.53 26.84 6.22
N ALA A 195 -9.90 27.43 5.19
CA ALA A 195 -8.46 27.65 5.21
C ALA A 195 -8.10 28.72 6.26
N PRO A 196 -6.92 28.63 6.89
CA PRO A 196 -6.45 29.68 7.78
C PRO A 196 -6.33 31.02 7.05
N THR A 197 -6.65 32.13 7.73
CA THR A 197 -6.63 33.49 7.15
C THR A 197 -5.25 33.94 6.68
N TRP A 198 -4.18 33.33 7.18
CA TRP A 198 -2.80 33.61 6.77
C TRP A 198 -2.42 32.91 5.45
N LEU A 199 -3.24 32.00 4.92
CA LEU A 199 -2.98 31.26 3.68
C LEU A 199 -3.89 31.77 2.56
N THR A 200 -3.28 32.13 1.43
CA THR A 200 -3.94 32.62 0.21
C THR A 200 -3.49 31.81 -1.00
N ASN A 201 -4.08 32.07 -2.18
CA ASN A 201 -3.71 31.41 -3.45
C ASN A 201 -3.62 29.87 -3.36
N PHE A 202 -4.48 29.30 -2.53
CA PHE A 202 -4.61 27.86 -2.37
C PHE A 202 -5.72 27.36 -3.29
N SER A 203 -5.64 26.11 -3.73
CA SER A 203 -6.71 25.53 -4.53
C SER A 203 -7.93 25.27 -3.64
N VAL A 204 -9.03 25.93 -3.99
CA VAL A 204 -10.35 25.60 -3.43
C VAL A 204 -10.72 24.20 -3.94
N ASN A 205 -11.14 23.33 -3.03
CA ASN A 205 -11.55 21.94 -3.31
C ASN A 205 -10.41 20.98 -3.75
N GLY A 206 -9.15 21.43 -3.77
CA GLY A 206 -8.00 20.59 -4.07
C GLY A 206 -7.79 20.29 -5.55
N VAL A 207 -8.44 21.04 -6.45
CA VAL A 207 -8.23 20.94 -7.91
C VAL A 207 -8.13 22.30 -8.60
N THR A 208 -7.56 22.33 -9.80
CA THR A 208 -7.56 23.50 -10.71
C THR A 208 -8.12 23.10 -12.08
N ASP A 209 -8.63 24.09 -12.83
CA ASP A 209 -9.16 23.87 -14.18
C ASP A 209 -8.05 23.67 -15.21
N GLU A 210 -6.96 24.42 -15.07
CA GLU A 210 -5.80 24.38 -15.94
C GLU A 210 -4.58 23.81 -15.21
N LEU A 211 -3.66 23.27 -16.00
CA LEU A 211 -2.37 22.80 -15.48
C LEU A 211 -1.49 24.02 -15.21
N ASP A 212 -1.24 24.28 -13.93
CA ASP A 212 -0.13 25.10 -13.47
C ASP A 212 0.87 24.15 -12.80
N GLU A 213 1.98 23.83 -13.46
CA GLU A 213 2.99 22.90 -12.93
C GLU A 213 3.54 23.34 -11.56
N TYR A 214 3.45 24.63 -11.22
CA TYR A 214 3.85 25.15 -9.92
C TYR A 214 2.86 24.79 -8.80
N VAL A 215 1.57 24.66 -9.13
CA VAL A 215 0.50 24.31 -8.18
C VAL A 215 0.19 22.82 -8.20
N ASN A 216 0.14 22.22 -9.39
CA ASN A 216 -0.28 20.85 -9.64
C ASN A 216 0.88 19.85 -9.68
N GLY A 217 2.12 20.34 -9.77
CA GLY A 217 3.31 19.48 -9.74
C GLY A 217 3.52 18.88 -8.36
N LEU A 218 3.19 17.59 -8.22
CA LEU A 218 3.32 16.84 -6.98
C LEU A 218 4.69 16.15 -6.91
N GLU A 219 5.41 16.41 -5.83
CA GLU A 219 6.66 15.72 -5.52
C GLU A 219 6.37 14.45 -4.74
N LEU A 220 6.63 13.30 -5.36
CA LEU A 220 6.52 12.00 -4.71
C LEU A 220 7.84 11.67 -4.00
N GLN A 221 7.80 11.65 -2.67
CA GLN A 221 8.94 11.31 -1.85
C GLN A 221 8.74 9.91 -1.26
N LYS A 222 9.74 9.03 -1.37
CA LYS A 222 9.66 7.72 -0.72
C LYS A 222 9.42 7.89 0.78
N ALA A 223 8.41 7.20 1.30
CA ALA A 223 8.07 7.28 2.71
C ALA A 223 9.15 6.60 3.55
N ARG A 224 9.51 7.25 4.64
CA ARG A 224 10.51 6.76 5.60
C ARG A 224 10.11 7.15 7.01
N THR A 225 10.69 6.47 8.00
CA THR A 225 10.50 6.84 9.40
C THR A 225 11.08 8.24 9.67
N GLY A 226 10.50 8.96 10.62
CA GLY A 226 10.88 10.33 10.97
C GLY A 226 10.36 10.70 12.36
N ALA A 227 10.62 11.94 12.80
CA ALA A 227 10.27 12.41 14.15
C ALA A 227 8.76 12.27 14.47
N ASN A 228 7.91 12.36 13.44
CA ASN A 228 6.46 12.34 13.55
C ASN A 228 5.83 10.95 13.31
N ALA A 229 6.64 9.89 13.26
CA ALA A 229 6.19 8.51 13.07
C ALA A 229 6.13 7.73 14.41
N GLN A 230 4.98 7.12 14.72
CA GLN A 230 4.76 6.34 15.96
C GLN A 230 5.05 4.83 15.83
N THR A 231 5.89 4.43 14.87
CA THR A 231 6.28 3.03 14.69
C THR A 231 7.70 2.94 14.16
N LYS A 232 8.38 1.83 14.51
CA LYS A 232 9.66 1.45 13.92
C LYS A 232 9.53 0.34 12.87
N ASN A 233 8.31 -0.14 12.60
CA ASN A 233 8.09 -1.17 11.59
C ASN A 233 8.27 -0.58 10.19
N PHE A 234 9.40 -0.87 9.56
CA PHE A 234 9.74 -0.39 8.22
C PHE A 234 8.73 -0.85 7.15
N LEU A 235 8.06 -1.99 7.33
CA LEU A 235 7.05 -2.49 6.38
C LEU A 235 5.84 -1.55 6.27
N ASN A 236 5.59 -0.73 7.29
CA ASN A 236 4.54 0.27 7.21
C ASN A 236 4.86 1.34 6.16
N PHE A 237 6.14 1.62 5.88
CA PHE A 237 6.59 2.64 4.94
C PHE A 237 7.00 2.08 3.58
N PHE A 238 7.45 0.82 3.53
CA PHE A 238 7.96 0.19 2.32
C PHE A 238 6.92 0.20 1.19
N GLY A 239 7.30 0.71 0.01
CA GLY A 239 6.42 0.88 -1.15
C GLY A 239 5.50 2.11 -1.12
N LYS A 240 5.58 2.94 -0.08
CA LYS A 240 4.69 4.10 0.10
C LYS A 240 5.42 5.40 -0.17
N PHE A 241 4.64 6.44 -0.41
CA PHE A 241 5.11 7.80 -0.63
C PHE A 241 4.54 8.77 0.41
N PHE A 242 5.26 9.85 0.62
CA PHE A 242 4.70 11.13 1.00
C PHE A 242 4.51 11.95 -0.27
N ILE A 243 3.42 12.73 -0.36
CA ILE A 243 3.23 13.69 -1.45
C ILE A 243 3.45 15.09 -0.89
N LYS A 244 4.42 15.81 -1.45
CA LYS A 244 4.69 17.22 -1.14
C LYS A 244 4.27 18.09 -2.31
N SER A 245 3.57 19.19 -2.03
CA SER A 245 3.11 20.13 -3.06
C SER A 245 2.88 21.52 -2.49
N LYS A 246 2.65 22.50 -3.37
CA LYS A 246 2.30 23.85 -2.97
C LYS A 246 0.92 23.89 -2.33
N ARG A 247 0.88 24.28 -1.05
CA ARG A 247 -0.34 24.48 -0.27
C ARG A 247 -0.99 25.84 -0.56
N GLY A 248 -0.17 26.85 -0.84
CA GLY A 248 -0.61 28.20 -1.16
C GLY A 248 0.51 29.21 -0.95
N THR A 249 0.14 30.43 -0.59
CA THR A 249 1.05 31.55 -0.34
C THR A 249 0.71 32.22 0.98
N HIS A 250 1.71 32.57 1.77
CA HIS A 250 1.50 33.28 3.02
C HIS A 250 1.03 34.71 2.72
N ALA A 251 -0.09 35.13 3.32
CA ALA A 251 -0.79 36.38 3.02
C ALA A 251 0.10 37.63 3.18
N ASN A 252 0.91 37.69 4.24
CA ASN A 252 1.71 38.87 4.56
C ASN A 252 3.09 38.91 3.86
N SER A 253 3.81 37.80 3.83
CA SER A 253 5.17 37.73 3.30
C SER A 253 5.22 37.36 1.82
N TYR A 254 4.10 36.93 1.24
CA TYR A 254 4.03 36.37 -0.11
C TYR A 254 4.92 35.14 -0.34
N ALA A 255 5.44 34.55 0.74
CA ALA A 255 6.27 33.37 0.67
C ALA A 255 5.45 32.15 0.25
N GLU A 256 6.06 31.29 -0.56
CA GLU A 256 5.50 29.98 -0.87
C GLU A 256 5.32 29.15 0.40
N VAL A 257 4.15 28.51 0.52
CA VAL A 257 3.88 27.54 1.57
C VAL A 257 3.78 26.16 0.93
N LEU A 258 4.75 25.31 1.19
CA LEU A 258 4.71 23.89 0.85
C LEU A 258 4.05 23.11 1.99
N GLY A 259 3.44 21.97 1.65
CA GLY A 259 2.90 21.05 2.63
C GLY A 259 2.91 19.61 2.15
N TYR A 260 2.75 18.69 3.08
CA TYR A 260 2.51 17.29 2.78
C TYR A 260 1.02 17.01 2.74
N TRP A 261 0.61 16.15 1.82
CA TRP A 261 -0.75 15.62 1.82
C TRP A 261 -0.93 14.82 3.10
N LEU A 262 -1.89 15.26 3.91
CA LEU A 262 -2.09 14.75 5.25
C LEU A 262 -3.57 14.52 5.51
N LEU A 263 -3.91 13.32 5.95
CA LEU A 263 -5.27 12.94 6.29
C LEU A 263 -5.38 12.78 7.81
N ASN A 264 -6.35 13.48 8.42
CA ASN A 264 -6.89 13.10 9.71
C ASN A 264 -7.80 11.90 9.51
N THR A 265 -7.27 10.72 9.82
CA THR A 265 -7.92 9.42 9.62
C THR A 265 -9.08 9.16 10.58
N LYS A 266 -9.17 9.90 11.69
CA LYS A 266 -10.28 9.81 12.65
C LYS A 266 -11.52 10.53 12.13
N ASN A 267 -11.32 11.71 11.56
CA ASN A 267 -12.41 12.57 11.08
C ASN A 267 -12.62 12.46 9.56
N ASN A 268 -11.71 11.78 8.86
CA ASN A 268 -11.68 11.67 7.41
C ASN A 268 -11.66 13.05 6.72
N THR A 269 -10.78 13.92 7.20
CA THR A 269 -10.59 15.29 6.71
C THR A 269 -9.12 15.56 6.43
N PHE A 270 -8.82 16.34 5.41
CA PHE A 270 -7.45 16.78 5.17
C PHE A 270 -6.97 17.76 6.24
N ASP A 271 -5.67 17.72 6.51
CA ASP A 271 -4.95 18.58 7.44
C ASP A 271 -3.92 19.43 6.68
N GLY A 272 -3.37 20.46 7.32
CA GLY A 272 -2.48 21.45 6.72
C GLY A 272 -1.02 21.37 7.16
N ALA A 273 -0.59 20.36 7.91
CA ALA A 273 0.76 20.36 8.49
C ALA A 273 1.89 20.44 7.43
N GLY A 274 2.96 21.14 7.80
CA GLY A 274 4.14 21.34 6.94
C GLY A 274 5.07 20.11 6.87
N ASP A 275 4.93 19.17 7.80
CA ASP A 275 5.72 17.93 7.90
C ASP A 275 4.82 16.69 7.70
N PRO A 276 5.39 15.55 7.26
CA PRO A 276 4.62 14.31 7.16
C PRO A 276 4.41 13.70 8.56
N TYR A 277 3.24 13.08 8.77
CA TYR A 277 2.91 12.38 10.01
C TYR A 277 2.54 10.93 9.73
N TYR A 278 2.80 10.07 10.72
CA TYR A 278 2.24 8.73 10.76
C TYR A 278 2.00 8.28 12.20
N ASN A 279 0.80 8.61 12.69
CA ASN A 279 0.36 8.33 14.06
C ASN A 279 -1.12 7.91 14.08
N LYS A 280 -1.66 7.70 15.27
CA LYS A 280 -3.04 7.20 15.47
C LYS A 280 -4.14 8.09 14.87
N GLU A 281 -3.87 9.35 14.57
CA GLU A 281 -4.86 10.30 14.05
C GLU A 281 -4.49 10.82 12.67
N LEU A 282 -3.21 11.08 12.42
CA LEU A 282 -2.69 11.74 11.23
C LEU A 282 -1.84 10.77 10.39
N SER A 283 -2.10 10.71 9.08
CA SER A 283 -1.29 9.94 8.14
C SER A 283 -1.04 10.66 6.83
N SER A 284 0.24 10.73 6.45
CA SER A 284 0.72 11.11 5.11
C SER A 284 1.13 9.91 4.27
N LEU A 285 0.97 8.67 4.77
CA LEU A 285 1.38 7.48 4.04
C LEU A 285 0.43 7.18 2.90
N ILE A 286 0.94 7.30 1.68
CA ILE A 286 0.18 7.15 0.46
C ILE A 286 0.71 5.98 -0.35
N VAL A 287 -0.20 5.12 -0.80
CA VAL A 287 0.07 4.13 -1.85
C VAL A 287 -0.59 4.60 -3.12
N ILE A 288 0.14 4.46 -4.22
CA ILE A 288 -0.36 4.76 -5.56
C ILE A 288 -0.37 3.44 -6.32
N GLU A 289 -1.53 3.01 -6.79
CA GLU A 289 -1.69 1.71 -7.47
C GLU A 289 -2.28 1.89 -8.87
N PRO A 290 -1.75 1.18 -9.89
CA PRO A 290 -2.31 1.24 -11.23
C PRO A 290 -3.74 0.70 -11.26
N VAL A 291 -4.61 1.41 -11.97
CA VAL A 291 -6.00 0.97 -12.19
C VAL A 291 -5.99 -0.13 -13.23
N THR A 292 -6.31 -1.35 -12.81
CA THR A 292 -6.47 -2.50 -13.71
C THR A 292 -7.94 -2.80 -14.03
N LYS A 293 -8.84 -2.42 -13.13
CA LYS A 293 -10.31 -2.61 -13.22
C LYS A 293 -11.00 -1.50 -12.44
N THR A 294 -12.15 -1.05 -12.94
CA THR A 294 -13.06 -0.13 -12.24
C THR A 294 -14.43 -0.77 -12.07
N THR A 295 -15.24 -0.25 -11.16
CA THR A 295 -16.62 -0.70 -10.91
C THR A 295 -17.56 -0.42 -12.09
N ASP A 296 -17.27 0.61 -12.90
CA ASP A 296 -18.20 1.18 -13.89
C ASP A 296 -18.13 0.59 -15.30
N ILE A 297 -17.25 -0.38 -15.59
CA ILE A 297 -17.39 -1.23 -16.76
C ILE A 297 -17.06 -2.66 -16.37
N ARG A 298 -18.09 -3.42 -16.00
CA ARG A 298 -17.98 -4.87 -15.89
C ARG A 298 -17.64 -5.45 -17.26
N GLN A 299 -16.37 -5.73 -17.46
CA GLN A 299 -15.83 -6.62 -18.50
C GLN A 299 -16.41 -8.05 -18.45
N SER A 300 -17.32 -8.35 -17.51
CA SER A 300 -17.90 -9.68 -17.25
C SER A 300 -19.27 -9.94 -17.91
N GLU A 301 -19.80 -9.06 -18.77
CA GLU A 301 -21.11 -9.30 -19.43
C GLU A 301 -21.02 -9.81 -20.87
N ARG A 302 -19.82 -10.22 -21.36
CA ARG A 302 -19.69 -10.86 -22.68
C ARG A 302 -20.23 -12.30 -22.75
N THR A 303 -20.65 -12.88 -21.62
CA THR A 303 -21.05 -14.30 -21.53
C THR A 303 -22.38 -14.54 -20.80
N LEU A 304 -23.24 -13.52 -20.67
CA LEU A 304 -24.59 -13.75 -20.16
C LEU A 304 -25.52 -14.13 -21.32
N GLU A 305 -25.88 -15.41 -21.38
CA GLU A 305 -27.05 -15.83 -22.13
C GLU A 305 -28.30 -15.16 -21.55
N ARG A 306 -29.17 -14.73 -22.46
CA ARG A 306 -30.35 -13.94 -22.17
C ARG A 306 -31.32 -14.72 -21.29
N THR A 307 -31.61 -14.23 -20.08
CA THR A 307 -32.91 -14.52 -19.46
C THR A 307 -33.97 -13.69 -20.19
N SER A 308 -35.16 -14.27 -20.40
CA SER A 308 -36.25 -13.74 -21.24
C SER A 308 -36.77 -12.34 -20.87
N GLU A 309 -36.27 -11.73 -19.80
CA GLU A 309 -36.79 -10.50 -19.20
C GLU A 309 -35.95 -9.24 -19.45
N ASN A 310 -34.77 -9.34 -20.07
CA ASN A 310 -33.89 -8.17 -20.21
C ASN A 310 -34.50 -7.10 -21.13
N LYS A 311 -34.87 -5.94 -20.58
CA LYS A 311 -35.35 -4.77 -21.34
C LYS A 311 -34.16 -3.85 -21.62
N ILE A 312 -33.82 -3.68 -22.90
CA ILE A 312 -32.72 -2.83 -23.38
C ILE A 312 -33.32 -1.56 -23.98
N TYR A 313 -32.75 -0.41 -23.63
CA TYR A 313 -33.15 0.90 -24.17
C TYR A 313 -31.94 1.68 -24.67
N THR A 314 -32.13 2.55 -25.65
CA THR A 314 -31.19 3.64 -25.95
C THR A 314 -31.19 4.66 -24.80
N LEU A 315 -30.20 5.57 -24.80
CA LEU A 315 -30.24 6.74 -23.92
C LEU A 315 -31.46 7.66 -24.17
N SER A 316 -32.04 7.62 -25.37
CA SER A 316 -33.29 8.32 -25.71
C SER A 316 -34.57 7.57 -25.28
N GLY A 317 -34.44 6.45 -24.57
CA GLY A 317 -35.58 5.68 -24.06
C GLY A 317 -36.25 4.77 -25.10
N GLN A 318 -35.67 4.63 -26.30
CA GLN A 318 -36.17 3.73 -27.34
C GLN A 318 -35.81 2.29 -26.99
N ARG A 319 -36.81 1.40 -26.95
CA ARG A 319 -36.58 -0.02 -26.67
C ARG A 319 -35.92 -0.72 -27.86
N ILE A 320 -34.88 -1.51 -27.59
CA ILE A 320 -34.15 -2.29 -28.60
C ILE A 320 -34.38 -3.78 -28.38
N PHE A 321 -34.57 -4.51 -29.47
CA PHE A 321 -34.76 -5.95 -29.47
C PHE A 321 -33.57 -6.63 -30.16
N VAL A 322 -32.67 -7.20 -29.36
CA VAL A 322 -31.55 -8.03 -29.83
C VAL A 322 -31.59 -9.39 -29.14
N LYS A 323 -31.10 -10.44 -29.81
CA LYS A 323 -31.01 -11.79 -29.22
C LYS A 323 -29.85 -11.88 -28.23
N LYS A 324 -28.70 -11.28 -28.55
CA LYS A 324 -27.51 -11.20 -27.69
C LYS A 324 -27.08 -9.74 -27.53
N LEU A 325 -26.50 -9.39 -26.38
CA LEU A 325 -25.93 -8.06 -26.16
C LEU A 325 -24.77 -7.76 -27.13
N SER A 326 -24.06 -8.81 -27.61
CA SER A 326 -23.04 -8.70 -28.65
C SER A 326 -23.55 -8.22 -30.00
N ASP A 327 -24.86 -8.32 -30.25
CA ASP A 327 -25.47 -7.90 -31.51
C ASP A 327 -25.80 -6.40 -31.49
N LEU A 328 -25.61 -5.71 -30.36
CA LEU A 328 -25.80 -4.27 -30.28
C LEU A 328 -24.71 -3.55 -31.07
N PRO A 329 -25.07 -2.52 -31.87
CA PRO A 329 -24.10 -1.59 -32.43
C PRO A 329 -23.30 -0.90 -31.32
N ARG A 330 -22.11 -0.42 -31.65
CA ARG A 330 -21.32 0.44 -30.76
C ARG A 330 -22.16 1.60 -30.23
N GLY A 331 -22.17 1.82 -28.92
CA GLY A 331 -23.01 2.84 -28.30
C GLY A 331 -23.28 2.60 -26.82
N ILE A 332 -24.03 3.51 -26.19
CA ILE A 332 -24.43 3.42 -24.79
C ILE A 332 -25.91 3.03 -24.70
N TYR A 333 -26.22 2.02 -23.90
CA TYR A 333 -27.56 1.48 -23.71
C TYR A 333 -27.91 1.38 -22.23
N ILE A 334 -29.21 1.35 -21.92
CA ILE A 334 -29.73 1.04 -20.59
C ILE A 334 -30.23 -0.40 -20.63
N VAL A 335 -29.55 -1.31 -19.94
CA VAL A 335 -29.94 -2.72 -19.81
C VAL A 335 -30.38 -2.94 -18.38
N ASN A 336 -31.66 -3.29 -18.17
CA ASN A 336 -32.23 -3.52 -16.84
C ASN A 336 -31.96 -2.37 -15.84
N GLY A 337 -32.04 -1.13 -16.32
CA GLY A 337 -31.82 0.06 -15.49
C GLY A 337 -30.36 0.46 -15.27
N LYS A 338 -29.39 -0.25 -15.86
CA LYS A 338 -27.95 0.07 -15.78
C LYS A 338 -27.41 0.50 -17.13
N LYS A 339 -26.48 1.47 -17.14
CA LYS A 339 -25.81 1.92 -18.37
C LYS A 339 -24.76 0.89 -18.79
N LEU A 340 -24.76 0.53 -20.07
CA LEU A 340 -23.83 -0.40 -20.71
C LEU A 340 -23.21 0.29 -21.94
N LEU A 341 -21.89 0.32 -22.01
CA LEU A 341 -21.15 0.73 -23.21
C LEU A 341 -20.83 -0.51 -24.05
N VAL A 342 -21.26 -0.50 -25.30
CA VAL A 342 -20.92 -1.52 -26.31
C VAL A 342 -19.84 -0.93 -27.20
N GLN A 343 -18.69 -1.61 -27.29
CA GLN A 343 -17.50 -1.24 -28.06
C GLN A 343 -17.20 -2.26 -29.16
#